data_AF-A0A1Z9CCV8-F1
#
_entry.id   AF-A0A1Z9CCV8-F1
#
_cell.length_a   1.000
_cell.length_b   1.000
_cell.length_c   1.000
_cell.angle_alpha   90.00
_cell.angle_beta   90.00
_cell.angle_gamma   90.00
#
_symmetry.space_group_name_H-M   'P 1'
#
loop_
_entity.id
_entity.type
_entity.pdbx_description
1 polymer ?
#
loop_
_entity_poly.entity_id
_entity_poly.type
_entity_poly.pdbx_seq_one_letter_code
_entity_poly.pdbx_strand_id
1 'polypeptide(L)'
;MNAKMLAAGNTMKQLWLILFMILGCANSTGSDNDNDQSTIILEALRERPGVSFVNKTRNYYTSIADSLLFETIFPGTEITCGYILRFYFYTNIYLSSNSNELFSMDGSKFVLTNSSKDVIALTREVIKTIGGMSMGANELENFLEDHPDAGL
;
A
#
# COMPACT_ATOMS: atom_id res chain seq x y z
N MET A 1 48.02 34.30 -52.64
CA MET A 1 49.04 33.24 -52.60
C MET A 1 49.87 33.43 -51.34
N ASN A 2 49.82 32.48 -50.40
CA ASN A 2 50.93 32.07 -49.52
C ASN A 2 50.41 30.97 -48.59
N ALA A 3 50.83 29.75 -48.89
CA ALA A 3 50.72 28.59 -48.02
C ALA A 3 51.87 28.61 -47.01
N LYS A 4 51.61 28.19 -45.78
CA LYS A 4 52.44 27.19 -45.08
C LYS A 4 51.75 26.68 -43.82
N MET A 5 51.67 25.36 -43.79
CA MET A 5 51.16 24.46 -42.76
C MET A 5 52.36 23.94 -41.95
N LEU A 6 52.19 23.69 -40.63
CA LEU A 6 52.78 22.62 -39.80
C LEU A 6 52.41 22.93 -38.33
N ALA A 7 51.50 22.23 -37.64
CA ALA A 7 51.47 20.83 -37.18
C ALA A 7 52.25 20.56 -35.88
N ALA A 8 51.55 20.19 -34.81
CA ALA A 8 51.94 19.24 -33.74
C ALA A 8 50.72 19.06 -32.80
N GLY A 9 50.04 17.91 -32.78
CA GLY A 9 50.22 16.84 -31.78
C GLY A 9 49.23 17.06 -30.62
N ASN A 10 48.32 16.16 -30.25
CA ASN A 10 48.49 14.73 -30.04
C ASN A 10 47.12 14.01 -30.05
N THR A 11 47.02 12.90 -30.79
CA THR A 11 45.91 11.94 -30.73
C THR A 11 46.39 10.67 -30.05
N MET A 12 45.85 10.32 -28.89
CA MET A 12 45.87 8.96 -28.33
C MET A 12 44.41 8.48 -28.29
N LYS A 13 43.92 7.60 -29.16
CA LYS A 13 44.21 6.17 -29.39
C LYS A 13 44.04 5.29 -28.15
N GLN A 14 42.89 4.60 -28.15
CA GLN A 14 42.68 3.17 -27.82
C GLN A 14 42.74 2.83 -26.32
N LEU A 15 41.61 2.41 -25.74
CA LEU A 15 41.23 1.00 -25.58
C LEU A 15 41.86 0.41 -24.30
N TRP A 16 41.06 0.12 -23.25
CA TRP A 16 40.82 -1.24 -22.76
C TRP A 16 40.00 -1.29 -21.45
N LEU A 17 39.13 -2.31 -21.39
CA LEU A 17 38.55 -3.01 -20.23
C LEU A 17 37.43 -2.40 -19.38
N ILE A 18 36.23 -2.80 -19.78
CA ILE A 18 35.11 -3.27 -18.95
C ILE A 18 35.63 -4.10 -17.75
N LEU A 19 35.25 -3.70 -16.53
CA LEU A 19 35.08 -4.63 -15.40
C LEU A 19 33.62 -4.54 -14.96
N PHE A 20 32.82 -5.41 -15.57
CA PHE A 20 31.41 -5.63 -15.26
C PHE A 20 31.35 -6.40 -13.92
N MET A 21 31.36 -5.69 -12.79
CA MET A 21 31.04 -6.29 -11.49
C MET A 21 29.53 -6.50 -11.42
N ILE A 22 29.10 -7.63 -11.98
CA ILE A 22 27.81 -8.25 -11.66
C ILE A 22 27.88 -8.74 -10.22
N LEU A 23 27.53 -7.86 -9.28
CA LEU A 23 27.13 -8.30 -7.96
C LEU A 23 25.68 -8.78 -8.06
N GLY A 24 25.55 -10.08 -8.32
CA GLY A 24 24.28 -10.78 -8.31
C GLY A 24 23.64 -10.68 -6.93
N CYS A 25 22.50 -9.99 -6.86
CA CYS A 25 21.55 -10.28 -5.79
C CYS A 25 20.90 -11.61 -6.15
N ALA A 26 21.05 -12.60 -5.28
CA ALA A 26 20.32 -13.85 -5.38
C ALA A 26 18.82 -13.51 -5.31
N ASN A 27 18.11 -13.73 -6.42
CA ASN A 27 16.66 -13.83 -6.36
C ASN A 27 16.36 -15.06 -5.50
N SER A 28 15.80 -14.83 -4.31
CA SER A 28 15.04 -15.88 -3.65
C SER A 28 13.97 -16.31 -4.63
N THR A 29 13.96 -17.58 -4.99
CA THR A 29 12.83 -18.23 -5.64
C THR A 29 11.65 -18.14 -4.69
N GLY A 30 10.89 -17.06 -4.79
CA GLY A 30 9.51 -17.02 -4.37
C GLY A 30 8.78 -18.08 -5.17
N SER A 31 8.09 -18.95 -4.47
CA SER A 31 7.20 -19.92 -5.08
C SER A 31 6.07 -19.15 -5.77
N ASP A 32 6.21 -18.90 -7.07
CA ASP A 32 5.11 -18.43 -7.92
C ASP A 32 4.10 -19.58 -8.04
N ASN A 33 3.31 -19.77 -6.99
CA ASN A 33 2.04 -20.47 -7.08
C ASN A 33 1.02 -19.45 -7.59
N ASP A 34 1.09 -19.13 -8.88
CA ASP A 34 0.00 -18.46 -9.60
C ASP A 34 -1.18 -19.43 -9.71
N ASN A 35 -1.89 -19.60 -8.59
CA ASN A 35 -3.31 -19.80 -8.64
C ASN A 35 -3.91 -18.41 -8.82
N ASP A 36 -4.05 -17.98 -10.08
CA ASP A 36 -4.71 -16.74 -10.48
C ASP A 36 -6.19 -16.79 -10.09
N GLN A 37 -6.43 -16.69 -8.79
CA GLN A 37 -7.66 -16.18 -8.25
C GLN A 37 -7.59 -14.68 -8.48
N SER A 38 -8.40 -14.18 -9.43
CA SER A 38 -8.56 -12.75 -9.67
C SER A 38 -9.03 -12.08 -8.37
N THR A 39 -8.09 -11.65 -7.54
CA THR A 39 -8.38 -11.02 -6.27
C THR A 39 -8.85 -9.62 -6.58
N ILE A 40 -10.11 -9.33 -6.30
CA ILE A 40 -10.67 -7.99 -6.49
C ILE A 40 -10.08 -7.09 -5.39
N ILE A 41 -9.46 -5.99 -5.80
CA ILE A 41 -8.86 -5.03 -4.89
C ILE A 41 -9.61 -3.69 -5.00
N LEU A 42 -10.11 -3.20 -3.87
CA LEU A 42 -10.55 -1.81 -3.75
C LEU A 42 -9.35 -0.98 -3.28
N GLU A 43 -8.63 -0.41 -4.24
CA GLU A 43 -7.39 0.35 -4.02
C GLU A 43 -7.61 1.58 -3.12
N ALA A 44 -6.65 1.93 -2.28
CA ALA A 44 -6.73 3.09 -1.42
C ALA A 44 -7.01 4.38 -2.21
N LEU A 45 -7.76 5.29 -1.56
CA LEU A 45 -8.07 6.66 -2.01
C LEU A 45 -6.83 7.48 -2.36
N ARG A 46 -5.76 7.22 -1.63
CA ARG A 46 -4.56 8.04 -1.56
C ARG A 46 -3.47 7.30 -0.77
N GLU A 47 -2.25 7.75 -0.94
CA GLU A 47 -1.11 7.37 -0.12
C GLU A 47 -1.00 8.24 1.13
N ARG A 48 -0.45 7.69 2.21
CA ARG A 48 -0.17 8.43 3.45
C ARG A 48 1.02 9.37 3.22
N PRO A 49 0.84 10.70 3.33
CA PRO A 49 1.94 11.63 3.20
C PRO A 49 2.84 11.58 4.44
N GLY A 50 4.12 11.92 4.27
CA GLY A 50 5.04 12.18 5.38
C GLY A 50 5.55 10.95 6.14
N VAL A 51 5.41 9.75 5.59
CA VAL A 51 5.96 8.51 6.19
C VAL A 51 7.17 8.00 5.41
N SER A 52 8.12 7.34 6.08
CA SER A 52 9.35 6.80 5.48
C SER A 52 9.26 5.33 5.05
N PHE A 53 8.11 4.67 5.23
CA PHE A 53 7.91 3.27 4.82
C PHE A 53 7.97 3.11 3.30
N VAL A 54 8.38 1.93 2.83
CA VAL A 54 8.30 1.59 1.40
C VAL A 54 6.84 1.64 0.94
N ASN A 55 5.96 0.99 1.72
CA ASN A 55 4.52 1.02 1.47
C ASN A 55 3.91 2.28 2.09
N LYS A 56 3.12 3.02 1.31
CA LYS A 56 2.39 4.21 1.78
C LYS A 56 0.91 3.95 2.05
N THR A 57 0.49 2.70 1.89
CA THR A 57 -0.85 2.21 2.15
C THR A 57 -0.78 0.98 3.05
N ARG A 58 -1.93 0.60 3.59
CA ARG A 58 -2.16 -0.64 4.31
C ARG A 58 -2.92 -1.61 3.42
N ASN A 59 -2.85 -2.90 3.74
CA ASN A 59 -3.63 -3.93 3.04
C ASN A 59 -4.56 -4.62 4.04
N TYR A 60 -5.86 -4.48 3.83
CA TYR A 60 -6.89 -5.21 4.55
C TYR A 60 -7.40 -6.37 3.69
N TYR A 61 -7.09 -7.60 4.12
CA TYR A 61 -7.61 -8.83 3.53
C TYR A 61 -8.89 -9.21 4.24
N THR A 62 -9.95 -9.51 3.47
CA THR A 62 -11.26 -9.85 4.02
C THR A 62 -11.89 -11.03 3.31
N SER A 63 -12.66 -11.81 4.07
CA SER A 63 -13.51 -12.88 3.54
C SER A 63 -14.80 -12.37 2.87
N ILE A 64 -15.06 -11.06 2.91
CA ILE A 64 -16.11 -10.43 2.10
C ILE A 64 -15.72 -10.55 0.62
N ALA A 65 -16.60 -11.18 -0.17
CA ALA A 65 -16.41 -11.36 -1.60
C ALA A 65 -17.13 -10.29 -2.43
N ASP A 66 -18.29 -9.83 -1.96
CA ASP A 66 -19.09 -8.83 -2.65
C ASP A 66 -18.59 -7.42 -2.31
N SER A 67 -18.00 -6.75 -3.30
CA SER A 67 -17.49 -5.38 -3.15
C SER A 67 -18.59 -4.38 -2.81
N LEU A 68 -19.83 -4.61 -3.24
CA LEU A 68 -20.95 -3.69 -3.01
C LEU A 68 -21.31 -3.56 -1.54
N LEU A 69 -20.95 -4.52 -0.70
CA LEU A 69 -21.12 -4.39 0.74
C LEU A 69 -20.31 -3.22 1.32
N PHE A 70 -19.18 -2.85 0.71
CA PHE A 70 -18.41 -1.68 1.13
C PHE A 70 -19.07 -0.35 0.79
N GLU A 71 -20.15 -0.34 0.01
CA GLU A 71 -21.02 0.83 -0.20
C GLU A 71 -22.01 1.07 0.97
N THR A 72 -21.99 0.21 1.99
CA THR A 72 -22.80 0.38 3.21
C THR A 72 -22.35 1.63 3.96
N ILE A 73 -23.29 2.52 4.28
CA ILE A 73 -23.05 3.71 5.11
C ILE A 73 -22.66 3.29 6.52
N PHE A 74 -21.55 3.83 7.03
CA PHE A 74 -21.09 3.54 8.37
C PHE A 74 -21.94 4.30 9.41
N PRO A 75 -22.43 3.66 10.47
CA PRO A 75 -23.33 4.29 11.44
C PRO A 75 -22.77 5.59 12.03
N GLY A 76 -23.59 6.63 12.05
CA GLY A 76 -23.20 7.95 12.55
C GLY A 76 -22.42 8.80 11.54
N THR A 77 -22.40 8.39 10.27
CA THR A 77 -21.77 9.13 9.17
C THR A 77 -22.67 9.10 7.94
N GLU A 78 -22.33 9.91 6.93
CA GLU A 78 -22.96 9.89 5.59
C GLU A 78 -22.02 9.25 4.54
N ILE A 79 -20.98 8.55 4.97
CA ILE A 79 -19.95 7.98 4.08
C ILE A 79 -19.87 6.46 4.23
N THR A 80 -19.44 5.80 3.15
CA THR A 80 -19.44 4.35 3.07
C THR A 80 -18.27 3.73 3.81
N CYS A 81 -18.43 2.50 4.28
CA CYS A 81 -17.37 1.71 4.91
C CYS A 81 -16.11 1.66 4.04
N GLY A 82 -16.27 1.44 2.73
CA GLY A 82 -15.18 1.43 1.78
C GLY A 82 -14.47 2.79 1.68
N TYR A 83 -15.23 3.88 1.62
CA TYR A 83 -14.64 5.23 1.57
C TYR A 83 -13.83 5.53 2.83
N ILE A 84 -14.35 5.20 4.01
CA ILE A 84 -13.64 5.42 5.29
C ILE A 84 -12.27 4.75 5.26
N LEU A 85 -12.23 3.44 4.99
CA LEU A 85 -10.98 2.68 5.01
C LEU A 85 -10.00 3.17 3.94
N ARG A 86 -10.50 3.43 2.72
CA ARG A 86 -9.65 3.77 1.57
C ARG A 86 -9.12 5.20 1.65
N PHE A 87 -9.91 6.16 2.17
CA PHE A 87 -9.54 7.57 2.22
C PHE A 87 -8.88 7.98 3.53
N TYR A 88 -9.55 7.79 4.67
CA TYR A 88 -9.05 8.24 5.98
C TYR A 88 -7.91 7.36 6.49
N PHE A 89 -7.96 6.07 6.18
CA PHE A 89 -7.03 5.07 6.71
C PHE A 89 -6.08 4.47 5.68
N TYR A 90 -6.04 5.03 4.46
CA TYR A 90 -5.05 4.68 3.41
C TYR A 90 -4.98 3.18 3.14
N THR A 91 -6.11 2.49 3.12
CA THR A 91 -6.17 1.03 3.13
C THR A 91 -6.71 0.49 1.80
N ASN A 92 -5.93 -0.38 1.17
CA ASN A 92 -6.37 -1.26 0.08
C ASN A 92 -7.22 -2.39 0.66
N ILE A 93 -8.31 -2.77 0.01
CA ILE A 93 -9.19 -3.85 0.47
C ILE A 93 -9.12 -5.02 -0.50
N TYR A 94 -8.54 -6.13 -0.07
CA TYR A 94 -8.43 -7.37 -0.82
C TYR A 94 -9.61 -8.28 -0.48
N LEU A 95 -10.51 -8.46 -1.44
CA LEU A 95 -11.73 -9.24 -1.28
C LEU A 95 -11.46 -10.75 -1.43
N SER A 96 -12.43 -11.57 -1.02
CA SER A 96 -12.41 -13.03 -1.21
C SER A 96 -11.18 -13.74 -0.62
N SER A 97 -10.61 -13.18 0.44
CA SER A 97 -9.49 -13.75 1.17
C SER A 97 -9.94 -14.82 2.17
N ASN A 98 -9.03 -15.75 2.53
CA ASN A 98 -9.34 -16.83 3.47
C ASN A 98 -9.38 -16.38 4.94
N SER A 99 -8.99 -15.14 5.23
CA SER A 99 -8.93 -14.58 6.58
C SER A 99 -9.23 -13.09 6.58
N ASN A 100 -9.54 -12.56 7.76
CA ASN A 100 -9.68 -11.13 8.02
C ASN A 100 -8.40 -10.63 8.69
N GLU A 101 -7.53 -9.94 7.93
CA GLU A 101 -6.20 -9.54 8.38
C GLU A 101 -5.83 -8.16 7.86
N LEU A 102 -5.19 -7.36 8.71
CA LEU A 102 -4.66 -6.06 8.33
C LEU A 102 -3.13 -6.11 8.34
N PHE A 103 -2.51 -5.67 7.25
CA PHE A 103 -1.09 -5.39 7.16
C PHE A 103 -0.88 -3.88 7.22
N SER A 104 -0.11 -3.44 8.20
CA SER A 104 0.31 -2.05 8.37
C SER A 104 1.36 -1.65 7.32
N MET A 105 1.63 -0.35 7.19
CA MET A 105 2.61 0.21 6.24
C MET A 105 4.03 -0.30 6.48
N ASP A 106 4.37 -0.68 7.71
CA ASP A 106 5.64 -1.27 8.11
C ASP A 106 5.69 -2.80 7.86
N GLY A 107 4.61 -3.40 7.36
CA GLY A 107 4.49 -4.83 7.14
C GLY A 107 4.00 -5.63 8.34
N SER A 108 3.77 -4.99 9.50
CA SER A 108 3.22 -5.65 10.68
C SER A 108 1.83 -6.21 10.39
N LYS A 109 1.58 -7.47 10.77
CA LYS A 109 0.31 -8.17 10.57
C LYS A 109 -0.55 -8.16 11.83
N PHE A 110 -1.83 -7.85 11.66
CA PHE A 110 -2.85 -7.85 12.70
C PHE A 110 -4.00 -8.77 12.28
N VAL A 111 -4.23 -9.84 13.04
CA VAL A 111 -5.37 -10.74 12.82
C VAL A 111 -6.61 -10.11 13.45
N LEU A 112 -7.65 -9.93 12.66
CA LEU A 112 -8.93 -9.41 13.16
C LEU A 112 -9.68 -10.53 13.86
N THR A 113 -10.27 -10.21 15.01
CA THR A 113 -11.02 -11.11 15.87
C THR A 113 -12.43 -11.36 15.38
N ASN A 114 -13.00 -10.45 14.59
CA ASN A 114 -14.33 -10.61 14.05
C ASN A 114 -14.33 -11.59 12.86
N SER A 115 -14.96 -12.75 13.06
CA SER A 115 -15.17 -13.76 12.03
C SER A 115 -16.47 -13.58 11.26
N SER A 116 -17.26 -12.54 11.55
CA SER A 116 -18.50 -12.26 10.81
C SER A 116 -18.20 -11.72 9.41
N LYS A 117 -19.21 -11.77 8.54
CA LYS A 117 -19.22 -11.08 7.24
C LYS A 117 -19.93 -9.72 7.31
N ASP A 118 -20.09 -9.17 8.51
CA ASP A 118 -20.68 -7.85 8.71
C ASP A 118 -19.63 -6.78 8.42
N VAL A 119 -19.81 -6.09 7.30
CA VAL A 119 -18.91 -5.04 6.82
C VAL A 119 -18.76 -3.88 7.81
N ILE A 120 -19.81 -3.52 8.56
CA ILE A 120 -19.76 -2.43 9.54
C ILE A 120 -18.90 -2.88 10.72
N ALA A 121 -19.13 -4.08 11.23
CA ALA A 121 -18.40 -4.61 12.37
C ALA A 121 -16.92 -4.81 12.05
N LEU A 122 -16.60 -5.28 10.84
CA LEU A 122 -15.23 -5.41 10.35
C LEU A 122 -14.56 -4.03 10.13
N THR A 123 -15.28 -3.09 9.52
CA THR A 123 -14.77 -1.71 9.31
C THR A 123 -14.42 -1.06 10.64
N ARG A 124 -15.30 -1.18 11.64
CA ARG A 124 -15.04 -0.69 13.00
C ARG A 124 -13.79 -1.31 13.61
N GLU A 125 -13.62 -2.62 13.45
CA GLU A 125 -12.44 -3.31 13.98
C GLU A 125 -11.15 -2.83 13.30
N VAL A 126 -11.14 -2.71 11.97
CA VAL A 126 -9.98 -2.17 11.22
C VAL A 126 -9.65 -0.76 11.69
N ILE A 127 -10.64 0.12 11.84
CA ILE A 127 -10.45 1.49 12.35
C ILE A 127 -9.81 1.46 13.74
N LYS A 128 -10.31 0.62 14.65
CA LYS A 128 -9.75 0.49 16.01
C LYS A 128 -8.33 -0.06 16.00
N THR A 129 -8.05 -1.07 15.18
CA THR A 129 -6.70 -1.63 15.04
C THR A 129 -5.72 -0.58 14.54
N ILE A 130 -6.12 0.20 13.52
CA ILE A 130 -5.29 1.30 12.99
C ILE A 130 -5.15 2.42 14.02
N GLY A 131 -6.23 2.82 14.69
CA GLY A 131 -6.23 3.84 15.73
C GLY A 131 -5.32 3.51 16.92
N GLY A 132 -5.10 2.23 17.20
CA GLY A 132 -4.12 1.77 18.19
C GLY A 132 -2.66 1.89 17.76
N MET A 133 -2.38 2.21 16.50
CA MET A 133 -1.01 2.40 15.97
C MET A 133 -0.57 3.84 16.15
N SER A 134 0.74 4.07 16.34
CA SER A 134 1.32 5.41 16.54
C SER A 134 0.88 6.45 15.49
N MET A 135 0.94 6.12 14.20
CA MET A 135 0.50 7.03 13.14
C MET A 135 -1.01 7.00 12.90
N GLY A 136 -1.67 5.90 13.26
CA GLY A 136 -3.10 5.72 13.01
C GLY A 136 -3.99 6.38 14.06
N ALA A 137 -3.45 6.69 15.25
CA ALA A 137 -4.11 7.54 16.22
C ALA A 137 -4.51 8.90 15.62
N ASN A 138 -3.60 9.56 14.90
CA ASN A 138 -3.90 10.84 14.24
C ASN A 138 -4.89 10.68 13.06
N GLU A 139 -4.88 9.53 12.37
CA GLU A 139 -5.87 9.26 11.31
C GLU A 139 -7.27 9.11 11.89
N LEU A 140 -7.37 8.41 13.02
CA LEU A 140 -8.61 8.24 13.77
C LEU A 140 -9.12 9.58 14.32
N GLU A 141 -8.23 10.39 14.89
CA GLU A 141 -8.58 11.74 15.38
C GLU A 141 -9.17 12.59 14.26
N ASN A 142 -8.49 12.68 13.11
CA ASN A 142 -9.01 13.43 11.97
C ASN A 142 -10.36 12.90 11.46
N PHE A 143 -10.52 11.56 11.40
CA PHE A 143 -11.80 10.96 11.02
C PHE A 143 -12.93 11.34 11.99
N LEU A 144 -12.66 11.36 13.29
CA LEU A 144 -13.64 11.73 14.31
C LEU A 144 -13.88 13.24 14.39
N GLU A 145 -12.93 14.08 13.97
CA GLU A 145 -13.16 15.52 13.81
C GLU A 145 -14.18 15.79 12.70
N ASP A 146 -14.05 15.11 11.56
CA ASP A 146 -14.96 15.23 10.43
C ASP A 146 -16.30 14.50 10.68
N HIS A 147 -16.30 13.43 11.47
CA HIS A 147 -17.45 12.57 11.75
C HIS A 147 -17.58 12.24 13.25
N PRO A 148 -17.95 13.23 14.10
CA PRO A 148 -17.94 13.08 15.56
C PRO A 148 -18.96 12.07 16.09
N ASP A 149 -20.03 11.81 15.33
CA ASP A 149 -21.08 10.87 15.70
C ASP A 149 -20.80 9.43 15.22
N ALA A 150 -19.65 9.17 14.60
CA ALA A 150 -19.29 7.86 14.08
C ALA A 150 -19.32 6.79 15.19
N GLY A 151 -20.10 5.73 14.97
CA GLY A 151 -20.32 4.68 15.97
C GLY A 151 -19.14 3.72 16.12
N LEU A 152 -18.03 4.18 16.72
CA LEU A 152 -16.84 3.38 17.03
C LEU A 152 -16.95 2.65 18.37
#